data_AF-A0A8T4CP76-F1
#
_entry.id   AF-A0A8T4CP76-F1
#
_cell.length_a   1.000
_cell.length_b   1.000
_cell.length_c   1.000
_cell.angle_alpha   90.00
_cell.angle_beta   90.00
_cell.angle_gamma   90.00
#
_symmetry.space_group_name_H-M   'P 1'
#
loop_
_entity.id
_entity.type
_entity.pdbx_description
1 polymer ?
#
loop_
_entity_poly.entity_id
_entity_poly.type
_entity_poly.pdbx_seq_one_letter_code
_entity_poly.pdbx_strand_id
1 'polypeptide(L)'
;MTQLQHLKGLGPKSQAMLAKVGIVSVEQFMAADPFQIYAQLHATIPNLSLNMLYAMLGAQENIHWQVIKAERKTEILMRLDDLGLAPKK
;
A
#
# COMPACT_ATOMS: atom_id res chain seq x y z
N MET A 1 -14.29 -17.21 3.70
CA MET A 1 -13.97 -15.80 3.44
C MET A 1 -12.72 -15.44 4.21
N THR A 2 -11.59 -15.28 3.55
CA THR A 2 -10.30 -15.00 4.20
C THR A 2 -10.25 -13.52 4.58
N GLN A 3 -10.32 -13.22 5.88
CA GLN A 3 -10.24 -11.86 6.40
C GLN A 3 -8.80 -11.30 6.30
N LEU A 4 -8.67 -9.98 6.11
CA LEU A 4 -7.40 -9.25 5.97
C LEU A 4 -6.40 -9.50 7.11
N GLN A 5 -6.87 -9.99 8.27
CA GLN A 5 -6.07 -10.32 9.45
C GLN A 5 -4.92 -11.32 9.24
N HIS A 6 -4.91 -12.07 8.13
CA HIS A 6 -3.84 -13.04 7.83
C HIS A 6 -2.71 -12.47 6.94
N LEU A 7 -2.85 -11.25 6.41
CA LEU A 7 -1.79 -10.61 5.63
C LEU A 7 -0.72 -10.05 6.57
N LYS A 8 0.47 -10.67 6.56
CA LYS A 8 1.62 -10.19 7.32
C LYS A 8 1.95 -8.76 6.87
N GLY A 9 2.06 -7.83 7.84
CA GLY A 9 2.47 -6.45 7.58
C GLY A 9 1.34 -5.40 7.50
N LEU A 10 0.06 -5.80 7.47
CA LEU A 10 -1.08 -4.87 7.47
C LEU A 10 -1.88 -4.94 8.78
N GLY A 11 -1.52 -4.07 9.73
CA GLY A 11 -2.22 -3.97 11.01
C GLY A 11 -3.63 -3.34 10.90
N PRO A 12 -4.41 -3.31 12.01
CA PRO A 12 -5.80 -2.86 12.02
C PRO A 12 -6.03 -1.46 11.42
N LYS A 13 -5.08 -0.53 11.62
CA LYS A 13 -5.14 0.81 11.05
C LYS A 13 -5.06 0.79 9.51
N SER A 14 -4.16 0.00 8.94
CA SER A 14 -4.03 -0.15 7.48
C SER A 14 -5.28 -0.83 6.89
N GLN A 15 -5.84 -1.82 7.59
CA GLN A 15 -7.09 -2.47 7.17
C GLN A 15 -8.26 -1.47 7.16
N ALA A 16 -8.38 -0.62 8.18
CA ALA A 16 -9.39 0.43 8.22
C ALA A 16 -9.21 1.46 7.09
N MET A 17 -7.98 1.76 6.68
CA MET A 17 -7.71 2.61 5.52
C MET A 17 -8.16 1.93 4.21
N LEU A 18 -7.76 0.66 4.01
CA LEU A 18 -8.15 -0.14 2.84
C LEU A 18 -9.68 -0.23 2.68
N ALA A 19 -10.41 -0.39 3.78
CA ALA A 19 -11.86 -0.42 3.76
C ALA A 19 -12.48 0.90 3.25
N LYS A 20 -11.85 2.06 3.49
CA LYS A 20 -12.33 3.37 2.99
C LYS A 20 -12.28 3.48 1.47
N VAL A 21 -11.43 2.69 0.81
CA VAL A 21 -11.29 2.63 -0.65
C VAL A 21 -11.88 1.34 -1.22
N GLY A 22 -12.78 0.68 -0.48
CA GLY A 22 -13.53 -0.49 -0.95
C GLY A 22 -12.77 -1.82 -0.91
N ILE A 23 -11.55 -1.86 -0.36
CA ILE A 23 -10.77 -3.08 -0.18
C ILE A 23 -11.09 -3.69 1.18
N VAL A 24 -12.02 -4.64 1.21
CA VAL A 24 -12.54 -5.27 2.44
C VAL A 24 -12.21 -6.77 2.55
N SER A 25 -11.64 -7.37 1.50
CA SER A 25 -11.21 -8.78 1.50
C SER A 25 -9.77 -8.95 1.03
N VAL A 26 -9.15 -10.07 1.43
CA VAL A 26 -7.81 -10.46 0.95
C VAL A 26 -7.81 -10.64 -0.57
N GLU A 27 -8.86 -11.22 -1.14
CA GLU A 27 -8.97 -11.43 -2.58
C GLU A 27 -8.96 -10.11 -3.36
N GLN A 28 -9.76 -9.12 -2.91
CA GLN A 28 -9.75 -7.78 -3.50
C GLN A 28 -8.38 -7.13 -3.38
N PHE A 29 -7.75 -7.26 -2.21
CA PHE A 29 -6.43 -6.71 -1.98
C PHE A 29 -5.38 -7.35 -2.89
N MET A 30 -5.39 -8.68 -3.06
CA MET A 30 -4.43 -9.40 -3.90
C MET A 30 -4.65 -9.17 -5.40
N ALA A 31 -5.88 -8.88 -5.83
CA ALA A 31 -6.21 -8.60 -7.23
C ALA A 31 -5.95 -7.14 -7.66
N ALA A 32 -5.76 -6.23 -6.70
CA ALA A 32 -5.60 -4.81 -6.96
C ALA A 32 -4.12 -4.38 -7.06
N ASP A 33 -3.85 -3.31 -7.82
CA ASP A 33 -2.52 -2.69 -7.89
C ASP A 33 -2.27 -1.81 -6.64
N PRO A 34 -1.24 -2.09 -5.81
CA PRO A 34 -0.91 -1.28 -4.64
C PRO A 34 -0.70 0.20 -4.93
N PHE A 35 -0.21 0.56 -6.12
CA PHE A 35 -0.02 1.96 -6.50
C PHE A 35 -1.36 2.66 -6.74
N GLN A 36 -2.35 1.97 -7.31
CA GLN A 36 -3.70 2.49 -7.47
C GLN A 36 -4.44 2.59 -6.13
N ILE A 37 -4.29 1.60 -5.25
CA ILE A 37 -4.82 1.68 -3.88
C ILE A 37 -4.19 2.89 -3.15
N TYR A 38 -2.87 3.06 -3.26
CA TYR A 38 -2.17 4.19 -2.64
C TYR A 38 -2.66 5.53 -3.19
N ALA A 39 -2.90 5.66 -4.50
CA ALA A 39 -3.43 6.87 -5.11
C ALA A 39 -4.82 7.24 -4.54
N GLN A 40 -5.73 6.27 -4.43
CA GLN A 40 -7.06 6.48 -3.85
C GLN A 40 -6.98 6.87 -2.38
N LEU A 41 -6.09 6.23 -1.61
CA LEU A 41 -5.87 6.58 -0.21
C LEU A 41 -5.25 7.98 -0.08
N HIS A 42 -4.30 8.34 -0.92
CA HIS A 42 -3.62 9.64 -0.88
C HIS A 42 -4.59 10.79 -1.16
N ALA A 43 -5.58 10.56 -2.04
CA ALA A 43 -6.62 11.54 -2.32
C ALA A 43 -7.57 11.79 -1.12
N THR A 44 -7.67 10.86 -0.17
CA THR A 44 -8.63 10.94 0.95
C THR A 44 -7.97 11.09 2.32
N ILE A 45 -6.68 10.76 2.44
CA ILE A 45 -5.92 10.76 3.69
C ILE A 45 -4.77 11.77 3.58
N PRO A 46 -4.88 12.94 4.23
CA PRO A 46 -3.79 13.90 4.30
C PRO A 46 -2.53 13.26 4.87
N ASN A 47 -1.37 13.57 4.30
CA ASN A 47 -0.06 13.10 4.75
C ASN A 47 0.07 11.57 4.83
N LEU A 48 -0.56 10.85 3.89
CA LEU A 48 -0.45 9.40 3.81
C LEU A 48 1.02 8.95 3.68
N SER A 49 1.49 8.18 4.66
CA SER A 49 2.88 7.73 4.68
C SER A 49 3.20 6.74 3.56
N LEU A 50 4.39 6.89 2.97
CA LEU A 50 4.95 5.92 2.01
C LEU A 50 5.12 4.51 2.60
N ASN A 51 5.21 4.39 3.93
CA ASN A 51 5.20 3.10 4.61
C ASN A 51 3.91 2.29 4.33
N MET A 52 2.79 2.96 4.03
CA MET A 52 1.57 2.27 3.61
C MET A 52 1.79 1.51 2.30
N LEU A 53 2.44 2.15 1.31
CA LEU A 53 2.75 1.51 0.04
C LEU A 53 3.76 0.36 0.20
N TYR A 54 4.81 0.55 1.01
CA TYR A 54 5.75 -0.53 1.31
C TYR A 54 5.08 -1.72 2.01
N ALA A 55 4.15 -1.46 2.93
CA ALA A 55 3.41 -2.50 3.62
C ALA A 55 2.48 -3.26 2.67
N MET A 56 1.81 -2.58 1.74
CA MET A 56 0.95 -3.23 0.75
C MET A 56 1.75 -4.11 -0.22
N LEU A 57 2.87 -3.59 -0.75
CA LEU A 57 3.77 -4.36 -1.62
C LEU A 57 4.32 -5.59 -0.90
N GLY A 58 4.83 -5.40 0.33
CA GLY A 58 5.34 -6.50 1.14
C GLY A 58 4.27 -7.56 1.46
N ALA A 59 3.03 -7.12 1.72
CA ALA A 59 1.92 -8.04 1.99
C ALA A 59 1.52 -8.86 0.74
N GLN A 60 1.49 -8.26 -0.44
CA GLN A 60 1.19 -8.99 -1.69
C GLN A 60 2.33 -9.93 -2.10
N GLU A 61 3.57 -9.49 -1.95
CA GLU A 61 4.77 -10.26 -2.36
C GLU A 61 5.24 -11.25 -1.29
N ASN A 62 4.62 -11.26 -0.11
CA ASN A 62 5.06 -12.01 1.07
C ASN A 62 6.52 -11.69 1.45
N ILE A 63 6.91 -10.41 1.34
CA ILE A 63 8.23 -9.86 1.68
C ILE A 63 8.07 -8.87 2.83
N HIS A 64 9.01 -8.85 3.78
CA HIS A 64 8.96 -7.87 4.86
C HIS A 64 9.11 -6.43 4.30
N TRP A 65 8.22 -5.51 4.67
CA TRP A 65 8.15 -4.16 4.10
C TRP A 65 9.46 -3.37 4.17
N GLN A 66 10.32 -3.64 5.16
CA GLN A 66 11.64 -2.99 5.27
C GLN A 66 12.59 -3.40 4.14
N VAL A 67 12.46 -4.62 3.61
CA VAL A 67 13.22 -5.09 2.44
C VAL A 67 12.75 -4.34 1.20
N ILE A 68 11.43 -4.23 0.99
CA ILE A 68 10.85 -3.43 -0.10
C ILE A 68 11.37 -1.98 -0.04
N LYS A 69 11.34 -1.37 1.15
CA LYS A 69 11.86 -0.01 1.37
C LYS A 69 13.36 0.09 1.08
N ALA A 70 14.16 -0.89 1.48
CA ALA A 70 15.61 -0.84 1.30
C ALA A 70 16.00 -1.00 -0.18
N GLU A 71 15.38 -1.95 -0.88
CA GLU A 71 15.83 -2.38 -2.19
C GLU A 71 15.12 -1.66 -3.34
N ARG A 72 13.85 -1.27 -3.15
CA ARG A 72 12.98 -0.79 -4.23
C ARG A 72 12.52 0.65 -4.08
N LYS A 73 13.04 1.41 -3.11
CA LYS A 73 12.60 2.79 -2.86
C LYS A 73 12.71 3.69 -4.10
N THR A 74 13.80 3.59 -4.86
CA THR A 74 13.99 4.44 -6.05
C THR A 74 12.96 4.12 -7.13
N GLU A 75 12.75 2.85 -7.45
CA GLU A 75 11.73 2.36 -8.39
C GLU A 75 10.33 2.87 -7.98
N ILE A 76 9.99 2.71 -6.69
CA ILE A 76 8.69 3.12 -6.15
C ILE A 76 8.50 4.64 -6.28
N LEU A 77 9.54 5.44 -5.99
CA LEU A 77 9.46 6.89 -6.11
C LEU A 77 9.30 7.34 -7.57
N MET A 78 9.98 6.71 -8.52
CA MET A 78 9.79 6.98 -9.95
C MET A 78 8.35 6.68 -10.38
N ARG A 79 7.81 5.52 -9.97
CA ARG A 79 6.43 5.15 -10.32
C ARG A 79 5.39 6.06 -9.68
N LEU A 80 5.67 6.59 -8.48
CA LEU A 80 4.82 7.61 -7.87
C LEU A 80 4.93 8.94 -8.60
N ASP A 81 6.10 9.30 -9.13
CA ASP A 81 6.29 10.51 -9.93
C ASP A 81 5.48 10.45 -11.24
N ASP A 82 5.47 9.30 -11.92
CA ASP A 82 4.62 9.05 -13.09
C ASP A 82 3.12 9.23 -12.80
N LEU A 83 2.70 8.97 -11.55
CA LEU A 83 1.34 9.18 -11.07
C LEU A 83 1.08 10.60 -10.53
N GLY A 84 2.10 11.47 -10.50
CA GLY A 84 2.02 12.80 -9.90
C GLY A 84 1.92 12.79 -8.36
N LEU A 85 2.31 11.68 -7.73
CA LEU A 85 2.21 11.39 -6.29
C LEU A 85 3.57 11.33 -5.59
N ALA A 86 4.67 11.61 -6.28
CA ALA A 86 5.98 11.64 -5.66
C ALA A 86 6.01 12.70 -4.53
N PRO A 87 6.57 12.37 -3.34
CA PRO A 87 6.73 13.34 -2.27
C PRO A 87 7.58 14.50 -2.76
N LYS A 88 7.05 15.73 -2.66
CA LYS A 88 7.82 16.94 -2.94
C LYS A 88 8.82 17.17 -1.79
N LYS A 89 10.06 17.52 -2.15
CA LYS A 89 11.09 17.92 -1.19
C LYS A 89 10.72 19.22 -0.49
#